data_AF-A0A645G8F2-F1
#
_entry.id   AF-A0A645G8F2-F1
#
_cell.length_a   1.000
_cell.length_b   1.000
_cell.length_c   1.000
_cell.angle_alpha   90.00
_cell.angle_beta   90.00
_cell.angle_gamma   90.00
#
_symmetry.space_group_name_H-M   'P 1'
#
loop_
_entity.id
_entity.type
_entity.pdbx_description
1 polymer ?
#
loop_
_entity_poly.entity_id
_entity_poly.type
_entity_poly.pdbx_seq_one_letter_code
_entity_poly.pdbx_strand_id
1 'polypeptide(L)' 'MPELTLSEKCALAKRHLIKSVEVKGERVGVLEMRRHLSSYFKALPNFKEIRMKLVTENDYRVVLELIDMIEERYSSSDKL' A
#
# COMPACT_ATOMS: atom_id res chain seq x y z
N MET A 1 20.46 6.00 -0.12
CA MET A 1 19.89 5.09 -1.15
C MET A 1 19.00 5.93 -2.06
N PRO A 2 18.92 5.63 -3.36
CA PRO A 2 18.01 6.33 -4.27
C PRO A 2 16.56 6.17 -3.81
N GLU A 3 15.75 7.18 -4.07
CA GLU A 3 14.32 7.12 -3.74
C GLU A 3 13.59 6.22 -4.74
N LEU A 4 12.78 5.30 -4.22
CA LEU A 4 11.94 4.42 -5.04
C LEU A 4 10.85 5.22 -5.76
N THR A 5 10.60 4.89 -7.02
CA THR A 5 9.44 5.36 -7.78
C THR A 5 8.13 4.90 -7.13
N LEU A 6 7.01 5.52 -7.52
CA LEU A 6 5.70 5.09 -7.03
C LEU A 6 5.41 3.61 -7.36
N SER A 7 5.70 3.17 -8.59
CA SER A 7 5.47 1.78 -9.00
C SER A 7 6.31 0.81 -8.18
N GLU A 8 7.58 1.12 -7.92
CA GLU A 8 8.43 0.31 -7.03
C GLU A 8 7.93 0.29 -5.59
N LYS A 9 7.43 1.43 -5.07
CA LYS A 9 6.79 1.50 -3.73
C LYS A 9 5.54 0.62 -3.69
N CYS A 10 4.69 0.65 -4.71
CA CYS A 10 3.49 -0.18 -4.82
C CYS A 10 3.84 -1.68 -4.89
N ALA A 11 4.78 -2.05 -5.76
CA ALA A 11 5.24 -3.43 -5.90
C ALA A 11 5.83 -3.98 -4.60
N LEU A 12 6.63 -3.17 -3.88
CA LEU A 12 7.21 -3.54 -2.60
C LEU A 12 6.15 -3.71 -1.51
N ALA A 13 5.17 -2.80 -1.44
CA ALA A 13 4.06 -2.88 -0.50
C ALA A 13 3.22 -4.16 -0.72
N LYS A 14 2.86 -4.45 -1.97
CA LYS A 14 2.15 -5.68 -2.37
C LYS A 14 2.95 -6.93 -1.96
N ARG A 15 4.25 -6.97 -2.27
CA ARG A 15 5.12 -8.10 -1.92
C ARG A 15 5.17 -8.34 -0.41
N HIS A 16 5.34 -7.29 0.39
CA HIS A 16 5.38 -7.43 1.85
C HIS A 16 4.04 -7.85 2.45
N LEU A 17 2.93 -7.34 1.91
CA LEU A 17 1.59 -7.76 2.33
C LEU A 17 1.37 -9.25 2.07
N ILE A 18 1.59 -9.70 0.83
CA ILE A 18 1.44 -11.10 0.43
C ILE A 18 2.34 -11.97 1.30
N LYS A 19 3.61 -11.58 1.48
CA LYS A 19 4.53 -12.40 2.28
C LYS A 19 4.13 -12.50 3.74
N SER A 20 3.62 -11.41 4.32
CA SER A 20 3.12 -11.40 5.69
C SER A 20 1.92 -12.34 5.84
N VAL A 21 1.00 -12.32 4.88
CA VAL A 21 -0.16 -13.23 4.83
C VAL A 21 0.25 -14.68 4.67
N GLU A 22 1.18 -15.00 3.76
CA GLU A 22 1.70 -16.36 3.57
C GLU A 22 2.30 -16.95 4.85
N VAL A 23 3.06 -16.14 5.59
CA VAL A 23 3.82 -16.62 6.76
C VAL A 23 2.96 -16.65 8.02
N LYS A 24 2.04 -15.70 8.19
CA LYS A 24 1.33 -15.46 9.46
C LYS A 24 -0.17 -15.79 9.38
N GLY A 25 -0.67 -16.13 8.20
CA GLY A 25 -2.09 -16.27 7.91
C GLY A 25 -2.77 -14.92 7.63
N GLU A 26 -3.92 -14.97 6.96
CA GLU A 26 -4.61 -13.79 6.42
C GLU A 26 -4.84 -12.69 7.47
N ARG A 27 -5.48 -13.03 8.59
CA ARG A 27 -5.85 -12.08 9.64
C ARG A 27 -4.64 -11.41 10.29
N VAL A 28 -3.63 -12.18 10.69
CA VAL A 28 -2.45 -11.60 11.37
C VAL A 28 -1.60 -10.82 10.36
N GLY A 29 -1.40 -11.39 9.17
CA GLY A 29 -0.58 -10.81 8.13
C GLY A 29 -1.02 -9.41 7.72
N VAL A 30 -2.32 -9.21 7.50
CA VAL A 30 -2.90 -7.91 7.13
C VAL A 30 -2.92 -6.92 8.30
N LEU A 31 -3.27 -7.35 9.52
CA LEU A 31 -3.34 -6.48 10.70
C LEU A 31 -1.99 -5.88 11.09
N GLU A 32 -0.91 -6.61 10.87
CA GLU A 32 0.44 -6.09 11.05
C GLU A 32 0.82 -5.17 9.90
N MET A 33 0.65 -5.61 8.66
CA MET A 33 1.08 -4.85 7.50
C MET A 33 0.39 -3.51 7.34
N ARG A 34 -0.91 -3.42 7.62
CA ARG A 34 -1.67 -2.16 7.50
C ARG A 34 -1.12 -1.02 8.36
N ARG A 35 -0.45 -1.34 9.48
CA ARG A 35 0.22 -0.33 10.34
C ARG A 35 1.41 0.33 9.65
N HIS A 36 2.00 -0.35 8.68
CA HIS A 36 3.19 0.08 7.96
C HIS A 36 2.89 0.63 6.56
N LEU A 37 1.76 0.26 5.93
CA LEU A 37 1.45 0.63 4.54
C LEU A 37 1.41 2.14 4.28
N SER A 38 0.95 2.94 5.25
CA SER A 38 0.93 4.41 5.10
C SER A 38 2.33 5.02 4.86
N SER A 39 3.40 4.33 5.30
CA SER A 39 4.77 4.83 5.16
C SER A 39 5.31 4.77 3.73
N TYR A 40 4.73 3.93 2.87
CA TYR A 40 5.12 3.79 1.46
C TYR A 40 4.68 5.00 0.62
N PHE A 41 3.69 5.76 1.09
CA PHE A 41 2.94 6.73 0.29
C PHE A 41 2.93 8.15 0.89
N LYS A 42 3.92 8.49 1.71
CA LYS A 42 3.94 9.73 2.52
C LYS A 42 3.87 11.04 1.71
N ALA A 43 4.35 11.05 0.47
CA ALA A 43 4.43 12.24 -0.37
C ALA A 43 3.19 12.47 -1.27
N LEU A 44 2.18 11.59 -1.21
CA LEU A 44 1.03 11.68 -2.11
C LEU A 44 0.05 12.80 -1.69
N PRO A 45 -0.35 13.69 -2.61
CA PRO A 45 -1.35 14.72 -2.31
C PRO A 45 -2.72 14.11 -2.08
N ASN A 46 -3.55 14.73 -1.22
CA ASN A 46 -4.92 14.27 -0.92
C ASN A 46 -5.02 12.82 -0.39
N PHE A 47 -3.98 12.31 0.27
CA PHE A 47 -3.88 10.91 0.68
C PHE A 47 -4.65 10.54 1.96
N LYS A 48 -5.25 11.50 2.69
CA LYS A 48 -5.86 11.27 4.01
C LYS A 48 -6.96 10.19 4.00
N GLU A 49 -7.86 10.23 3.03
CA GLU A 49 -8.98 9.28 2.94
C GLU A 49 -8.48 7.88 2.56
N ILE A 50 -7.63 7.80 1.54
CA ILE A 50 -7.01 6.54 1.09
C ILE A 50 -6.20 5.91 2.22
N ARG A 51 -5.42 6.72 2.95
CA ARG A 51 -4.68 6.29 4.14
C ARG A 51 -5.60 5.67 5.18
N MET A 52 -6.74 6.29 5.47
CA MET A 52 -7.68 5.76 6.45
C MET A 52 -8.13 4.36 6.05
N LYS A 53 -8.58 4.18 4.79
CA LYS A 53 -9.00 2.87 4.27
C LYS A 53 -7.87 1.84 4.37
N LEU A 54 -6.66 2.19 3.93
CA LEU A 54 -5.48 1.31 3.99
C LEU A 54 -5.16 0.81 5.40
N VAL A 55 -5.27 1.67 6.43
CA VAL A 55 -4.88 1.30 7.80
C VAL A 55 -6.00 0.65 8.61
N THR A 56 -7.23 0.64 8.11
CA THR A 56 -8.40 0.04 8.78
C THR A 56 -8.94 -1.23 8.11
N GLU A 57 -8.63 -1.45 6.83
CA GLU A 57 -9.05 -2.65 6.12
C GLU A 57 -8.44 -3.92 6.76
N ASN A 58 -9.22 -5.01 6.76
CA ASN A 58 -8.87 -6.30 7.34
C ASN A 58 -8.80 -7.42 6.27
N ASP A 59 -9.28 -7.20 5.05
CA ASP A 59 -9.06 -8.14 3.95
C ASP A 59 -7.85 -7.72 3.12
N TYR A 60 -6.83 -8.57 3.08
CA TYR A 60 -5.60 -8.28 2.34
C TYR A 60 -5.86 -8.12 0.83
N ARG A 61 -6.90 -8.74 0.28
CA ARG A 61 -7.26 -8.62 -1.14
C ARG A 61 -7.75 -7.22 -1.45
N VAL A 62 -8.62 -6.67 -0.61
CA VAL A 62 -9.07 -5.27 -0.70
C VAL A 62 -7.90 -4.31 -0.50
N VAL A 63 -6.95 -4.64 0.39
CA VAL A 63 -5.73 -3.83 0.54
C VAL A 63 -4.87 -3.84 -0.73
N LEU A 64 -4.77 -4.97 -1.44
CA LEU A 64 -4.07 -5.03 -2.73
C LEU A 64 -4.76 -4.13 -3.77
N GLU A 65 -6.09 -4.19 -3.87
CA GLU A 65 -6.89 -3.33 -4.76
C GLU A 65 -6.69 -1.83 -4.42
N LEU A 66 -6.62 -1.48 -3.13
CA LEU A 66 -6.31 -0.11 -2.70
C LEU A 66 -4.91 0.34 -3.16
N ILE A 67 -3.92 -0.56 -3.16
CA ILE A 67 -2.58 -0.25 -3.64
C ILE A 67 -2.57 -0.07 -5.16
N ASP A 68 -3.31 -0.89 -5.90
CA ASP A 68 -3.45 -0.75 -7.36
C ASP A 68 -4.16 0.57 -7.72
N MET A 69 -5.21 0.94 -7.00
CA MET A 69 -5.89 2.24 -7.15
C MET A 69 -4.93 3.42 -6.91
N ILE A 70 -4.01 3.31 -5.94
CA ILE A 70 -2.98 4.33 -5.70
C ILE A 70 -2.03 4.40 -6.90
N GLU A 71 -1.56 3.27 -7.40
CA GLU A 71 -0.68 3.22 -8.56
C GLU A 71 -1.34 3.90 -9.78
N GLU A 72 -2.60 3.57 -10.08
CA GLU A 72 -3.36 4.18 -11.18
C GLU A 72 -3.59 5.68 -10.99
N ARG A 73 -4.06 6.10 -9.80
CA ARG A 73 -4.41 7.49 -9.53
C ARG A 73 -3.22 8.43 -9.64
N TYR A 74 -2.04 7.99 -9.20
CA TYR A 74 -0.86 8.84 -9.10
C TYR A 74 0.17 8.60 -10.22
N SER A 75 0.13 7.48 -10.94
CA SER A 75 0.95 7.27 -12.16
C SER A 75 0.66 8.29 -13.27
N SER A 76 -0.58 8.80 -13.34
CA SER A 76 -0.94 9.88 -14.27
C SER A 76 -0.51 11.27 -13.80
N SER A 77 -0.12 11.41 -12.52
CA SER A 77 0.26 12.69 -11.90
C SER A 77 1.78 12.92 -11.89
N ASP A 78 2.60 11.95 -12.30
CA ASP A 78 4.07 12.04 -12.43
C ASP A 78 4.53 12.91 -13.64
N LYS A 79 3.65 13.76 -14.17
CA LYS A 79 3.92 14.67 -15.32
C LYS A 79 3.81 16.16 -15.00
N LEU A 80 3.87 16.57 -13.73
CA LEU A 80 3.92 17.99 -13.37
C LEU A 80 5.26 18.39 -12.74
#